data_AF-A0AAP0BYI4-F1
#
_entry.id   AF-A0AAP0BYI4-F1
#
_cell.length_a   1.000
_cell.length_b   1.000
_cell.length_c   1.000
_cell.angle_alpha   90.00
_cell.angle_beta   90.00
_cell.angle_gamma   90.00
#
_symmetry.space_group_name_H-M   'P 1'
#
loop_
_entity.id
_entity.type
_entity.pdbx_description
1 polymer ?
#
loop_
_entity_poly.entity_id
_entity_poly.type
_entity_poly.pdbx_seq_one_letter_code
_entity_poly.pdbx_strand_id
1 'polypeptide(L)'
;MIGLTQLRRPPAIRRLVRPASHFPLPASFISDTKMRRAAGVDARLAGAGSDSNLHAAIRAASLRFEETLRPDPLFIDPYAECLVFPGEGNFGIKEQQQASLSSTLYYRLATKFIDDKILNEVNSFDELRQVVLLTDGMDTRPYRLNWPRYTVIYDISPEAIFKEAHKKLQDSGAKLSKTCMIVHTSMELSDLHMLLSRKGFSGYKPSLWVLQGLPLTTLAEFENILSTVSSFAMKGCPFIGEFPGLLLGDKFEDKASSPMHSAWLR
;
A
#
# COMPACT_ATOMS: atom_id res chain seq x y z
N MET A 1 -58.81 -3.57 -33.88
CA MET A 1 -58.03 -4.65 -33.26
C MET A 1 -56.61 -4.57 -33.79
N ILE A 2 -55.63 -4.32 -32.92
CA ILE A 2 -54.25 -4.86 -32.86
C ILE A 2 -53.64 -4.10 -31.67
N GLY A 3 -53.36 -4.83 -30.58
CA GLY A 3 -53.01 -4.29 -29.27
C GLY A 3 -51.53 -3.95 -29.13
N LEU A 4 -51.25 -2.81 -28.50
CA LEU A 4 -49.93 -2.36 -28.06
C LEU A 4 -49.53 -3.12 -26.78
N THR A 5 -48.44 -3.88 -26.89
CA THR A 5 -47.86 -4.65 -25.78
C THR A 5 -47.17 -3.71 -24.78
N GLN A 6 -47.65 -3.75 -23.54
CA GLN A 6 -47.13 -3.00 -22.39
C GLN A 6 -45.71 -3.45 -22.01
N LEU A 7 -44.76 -2.51 -22.01
CA LEU A 7 -43.43 -2.65 -21.40
C LEU A 7 -43.57 -2.69 -19.87
N ARG A 8 -43.36 -3.86 -19.27
CA ARG A 8 -43.28 -4.01 -17.79
C ARG A 8 -41.99 -3.39 -17.27
N ARG A 9 -42.10 -2.44 -16.34
CA ARG A 9 -40.99 -1.91 -15.53
C ARG A 9 -40.45 -3.01 -14.59
N PRO A 10 -39.13 -3.13 -14.39
CA PRO A 10 -38.57 -3.99 -13.36
C PRO A 10 -38.83 -3.41 -11.94
N PRO A 11 -39.00 -4.27 -10.91
CA PRO A 11 -39.29 -3.83 -9.55
C PRO A 11 -38.06 -3.23 -8.86
N ALA A 12 -38.32 -2.27 -7.97
CA ALA A 12 -37.32 -1.59 -7.15
C ALA A 12 -36.59 -2.55 -6.20
N ILE A 13 -35.26 -2.61 -6.28
CA ILE A 13 -34.42 -3.31 -5.31
C ILE A 13 -34.32 -2.44 -4.06
N ARG A 14 -35.02 -2.85 -2.99
CA ARG A 14 -34.87 -2.26 -1.65
C ARG A 14 -33.50 -2.62 -1.08
N ARG A 15 -32.74 -1.60 -0.69
CA ARG A 15 -31.52 -1.66 0.13
C ARG A 15 -31.77 -2.49 1.39
N LEU A 16 -30.96 -3.52 1.61
CA LEU A 16 -30.71 -4.13 2.92
C LEU A 16 -29.28 -3.78 3.32
N VAL A 17 -29.09 -2.52 3.75
CA VAL A 17 -27.89 -2.12 4.49
C VAL A 17 -28.07 -2.66 5.90
N ARG A 18 -27.30 -3.69 6.26
CA ARG A 18 -27.15 -4.07 7.67
C ARG A 18 -26.19 -3.06 8.31
N PRO A 19 -26.55 -2.43 9.45
CA PRO A 19 -25.65 -1.51 10.12
C PRO A 19 -24.43 -2.28 10.65
N ALA A 20 -23.26 -1.69 10.49
CA ALA A 20 -22.02 -2.16 11.09
C ALA A 20 -22.18 -2.23 12.61
N SER A 21 -21.85 -3.38 13.19
CA SER A 21 -21.73 -3.56 14.63
C SER A 21 -20.67 -2.60 15.17
N HIS A 22 -21.10 -1.70 16.06
CA HIS A 22 -20.23 -0.84 16.87
C HIS A 22 -19.15 -1.67 17.57
N PHE A 23 -17.89 -1.40 17.25
CA PHE A 23 -16.77 -1.73 18.13
C PHE A 23 -16.73 -0.68 19.25
N PRO A 24 -16.82 -1.07 20.53
CA PRO A 24 -16.62 -0.12 21.63
C PRO A 24 -15.12 0.17 21.79
N LEU A 25 -14.75 1.45 21.83
CA LEU A 25 -13.46 1.92 22.31
C LEU A 25 -13.40 1.72 23.84
N PRO A 26 -12.31 1.19 24.41
CA PRO A 26 -12.17 1.17 25.86
C PRO A 26 -11.70 2.54 26.37
N ALA A 27 -12.54 3.16 27.19
CA ALA A 27 -12.18 4.29 28.05
C ALA A 27 -11.79 3.76 29.44
N SER A 28 -10.54 4.00 29.87
CA SER A 28 -10.07 4.03 31.28
C SER A 28 -8.54 3.97 31.28
N PHE A 29 -7.75 4.67 32.09
CA PHE A 29 -7.98 5.46 33.30
C PHE A 29 -6.66 6.23 33.56
N ILE A 30 -6.74 7.45 34.08
CA ILE A 30 -5.58 8.19 34.58
C ILE A 30 -5.21 7.61 35.95
N SER A 31 -3.96 7.18 36.13
CA SER A 31 -3.33 7.20 37.45
C SER A 31 -1.88 7.64 37.33
N ASP A 32 -1.59 8.79 37.91
CA ASP A 32 -0.24 9.26 38.22
C ASP A 32 0.49 8.24 39.09
N THR A 33 1.64 7.73 38.63
CA THR A 33 2.74 7.46 39.56
C THR A 33 4.09 7.60 38.87
N LYS A 34 4.88 8.48 39.46
CA LYS A 34 6.19 8.95 39.04
C LYS A 34 7.26 7.96 39.49
N MET A 35 8.04 7.38 38.57
CA MET A 35 9.38 6.89 38.91
C MET A 35 10.36 7.04 37.73
N ARG A 36 11.55 7.52 38.08
CA ARG A 36 12.59 8.07 37.22
C ARG A 36 13.57 7.00 36.71
N ARG A 37 14.07 7.29 35.49
CA ARG A 37 15.43 7.08 34.93
C ARG A 37 15.84 5.70 34.39
N ALA A 38 15.81 5.65 33.04
CA ALA A 38 16.96 5.62 32.11
C ALA A 38 17.90 4.41 32.09
N ALA A 39 17.94 3.73 30.92
CA ALA A 39 19.19 3.46 30.19
C ALA A 39 18.91 2.89 28.78
N GLY A 40 19.38 3.62 27.75
CA GLY A 40 20.06 3.05 26.58
C GLY A 40 19.23 2.47 25.44
N VAL A 41 18.85 3.30 24.48
CA VAL A 41 18.84 2.88 23.06
C VAL A 41 19.60 3.93 22.29
N ASP A 42 20.89 3.67 22.09
CA ASP A 42 21.72 4.42 21.16
C ASP A 42 22.16 3.42 20.09
N ALA A 43 21.45 3.41 18.97
CA ALA A 43 21.85 2.75 17.74
C ALA A 43 21.49 3.70 16.61
N ARG A 44 22.46 4.57 16.34
CA ARG A 44 22.53 5.54 15.25
C ARG A 44 21.91 4.97 13.98
N LEU A 45 20.79 5.58 13.56
CA LEU A 45 20.21 5.43 12.24
C LEU A 45 21.29 5.75 11.21
N ALA A 46 21.66 4.74 10.43
CA ALA A 46 22.70 4.83 9.44
C ALA A 46 22.18 5.58 8.20
N GLY A 47 22.74 6.76 7.94
CA GLY A 47 22.74 7.42 6.63
C GLY A 47 21.52 8.29 6.32
N ALA A 48 21.78 9.48 5.76
CA ALA A 48 20.76 10.44 5.32
C ALA A 48 19.72 9.86 4.33
N GLY A 49 20.04 8.76 3.64
CA GLY A 49 19.10 8.02 2.79
C GLY A 49 18.07 7.18 3.56
N SER A 50 18.44 6.65 4.74
CA SER A 50 17.51 5.92 5.61
C SER A 50 16.43 6.84 6.15
N ASP A 51 16.78 8.10 6.46
CA ASP A 51 15.82 9.09 6.95
C ASP A 51 14.84 9.49 5.85
N SER A 52 15.29 9.69 4.61
CA SER A 52 14.40 10.05 3.50
C SER A 52 13.40 8.95 3.16
N ASN A 53 13.84 7.69 3.14
CA ASN A 53 12.96 6.55 2.89
C ASN A 53 11.92 6.37 4.00
N LEU A 54 12.34 6.56 5.26
CA LEU A 54 11.43 6.52 6.40
C LEU A 54 10.37 7.62 6.32
N HIS A 55 10.75 8.86 5.99
CA HIS A 55 9.80 9.96 5.81
C HIS A 55 8.79 9.66 4.69
N ALA A 56 9.25 9.12 3.56
CA ALA A 56 8.37 8.72 2.47
C ALA A 56 7.35 7.65 2.90
N ALA A 57 7.80 6.62 3.63
CA ALA A 57 6.94 5.57 4.16
C ALA A 57 5.88 6.10 5.16
N ILE A 58 6.29 6.98 6.09
CA ILE A 58 5.39 7.64 7.05
C ILE A 58 4.36 8.51 6.31
N ARG A 59 4.79 9.23 5.27
CA ARG A 59 3.87 10.02 4.44
C ARG A 59 2.85 9.12 3.76
N ALA A 60 3.29 8.02 3.18
CA ALA A 60 2.42 7.04 2.53
C ALA A 60 1.38 6.47 3.51
N ALA A 61 1.80 6.10 4.73
CA ALA A 61 0.91 5.67 5.80
C ALA A 61 -0.08 6.77 6.22
N SER A 62 0.40 8.02 6.37
CA SER A 62 -0.45 9.17 6.68
C SER A 62 -1.53 9.40 5.63
N LEU A 63 -1.21 9.27 4.34
CA LEU A 63 -2.18 9.40 3.26
C LEU A 63 -3.28 8.32 3.32
N ARG A 64 -2.93 7.09 3.71
CA ARG A 64 -3.88 5.98 3.91
C ARG A 64 -4.75 6.20 5.15
N PHE A 65 -4.18 6.73 6.23
CA PHE A 65 -4.94 7.09 7.43
C PHE A 65 -5.93 8.21 7.16
N GLU A 66 -5.47 9.31 6.54
CA GLU A 66 -6.33 10.42 6.13
C GLU A 66 -7.45 9.97 5.18
N GLU A 67 -7.15 9.09 4.22
CA GLU A 67 -8.17 8.54 3.32
C GLU A 67 -9.22 7.76 4.10
N THR A 68 -8.81 6.95 5.07
CA THR A 68 -9.70 6.16 5.94
C THR A 68 -10.65 7.05 6.75
N LEU A 69 -10.24 8.25 7.12
CA LEU A 69 -11.05 9.21 7.88
C LEU A 69 -12.05 10.00 7.02
N ARG A 70 -12.00 9.90 5.69
CA ARG A 70 -12.91 10.65 4.81
C ARG A 70 -14.36 10.16 4.96
N PRO A 71 -15.36 11.04 4.75
CA PRO A 71 -16.77 10.64 4.78
C PRO A 71 -17.15 9.58 3.73
N ASP A 72 -16.47 9.61 2.57
CA ASP A 72 -16.64 8.66 1.47
C ASP A 72 -15.25 8.19 1.01
N PRO A 73 -14.63 7.25 1.74
CA PRO A 73 -13.26 6.82 1.53
C PRO A 73 -13.18 5.83 0.36
N LEU A 74 -12.16 5.98 -0.49
CA LEU A 74 -11.88 5.04 -1.59
C LEU A 74 -11.54 3.65 -1.06
N PHE A 75 -10.81 3.58 0.05
CA PHE A 75 -10.44 2.35 0.75
C PHE A 75 -10.30 2.61 2.25
N ILE A 76 -10.35 1.54 3.04
CA ILE A 76 -10.15 1.57 4.49
C ILE A 76 -8.84 0.87 4.83
N ASP A 77 -7.95 1.57 5.53
CA ASP A 77 -6.75 1.03 6.15
C ASP A 77 -6.84 1.20 7.68
N PRO A 78 -7.34 0.20 8.41
CA PRO A 78 -7.55 0.30 9.85
C PRO A 78 -6.24 0.31 10.64
N TYR A 79 -5.10 0.06 9.99
CA TYR A 79 -3.79 -0.06 10.64
C TYR A 79 -2.87 1.11 10.33
N ALA A 80 -3.24 1.99 9.39
CA ALA A 80 -2.41 3.13 9.03
C ALA A 80 -2.13 4.06 10.21
N GLU A 81 -3.09 4.24 11.12
CA GLU A 81 -2.95 5.13 12.29
C GLU A 81 -1.76 4.75 13.17
N CYS A 82 -1.57 3.45 13.48
CA CYS A 82 -0.49 3.03 14.39
C CYS A 82 0.90 3.20 13.77
N LEU A 83 0.99 3.36 12.45
CA LEU A 83 2.23 3.59 11.72
C LEU A 83 2.61 5.07 11.68
N VAL A 84 1.64 5.98 11.87
CA VAL A 84 1.87 7.41 11.98
C VAL A 84 2.33 7.74 13.41
N PHE A 85 3.40 8.53 13.54
CA PHE A 85 3.99 8.83 14.86
C PHE A 85 3.18 9.91 15.61
N PRO A 86 2.67 9.64 16.83
CA PRO A 86 2.08 10.68 17.68
C PRO A 86 3.19 11.56 18.27
N GLY A 87 3.36 12.78 17.75
CA GLY A 87 4.33 13.75 18.26
C GLY A 87 5.30 14.33 17.22
N GLU A 88 5.38 13.72 16.04
CA GLU A 88 6.06 14.29 14.85
C GLU A 88 5.09 15.16 14.02
N GLY A 89 4.15 15.82 14.69
CA GLY A 89 3.19 16.75 14.08
C GLY A 89 3.84 17.93 13.34
N ASN A 90 5.17 18.08 13.38
CA ASN A 90 5.90 19.10 12.63
C ASN A 90 6.55 18.60 11.32
N PHE A 91 6.67 17.29 11.09
CA PHE A 91 7.22 16.76 9.83
C PHE A 91 6.14 16.69 8.74
N GLY A 92 4.92 16.25 9.11
CA GLY A 92 3.77 16.24 8.20
C GLY A 92 3.38 17.62 7.68
N ILE A 93 3.42 18.66 8.53
CA ILE A 93 2.96 20.01 8.17
C ILE A 93 3.90 20.72 7.17
N LYS A 94 5.21 20.48 7.21
CA LYS A 94 6.17 21.16 6.32
C LYS A 94 6.25 20.52 4.93
N GLU A 95 6.12 19.20 4.81
CA GLU A 95 6.08 18.52 3.51
C GLU A 95 4.68 18.44 2.90
N GLN A 96 3.60 18.47 3.69
CA GLN A 96 2.23 18.67 3.17
C GLN A 96 2.11 19.99 2.41
N GLN A 97 2.92 21.00 2.73
CA GLN A 97 2.97 22.26 1.97
C GLN A 97 3.68 22.13 0.61
N GLN A 98 4.46 21.06 0.38
CA GLN A 98 5.18 20.83 -0.87
C GLN A 98 4.55 19.75 -1.76
N ALA A 99 3.80 18.80 -1.19
CA ALA A 99 3.07 17.81 -1.98
C ALA A 99 1.88 18.46 -2.69
N SER A 100 1.83 18.36 -4.02
CA SER A 100 0.69 18.85 -4.78
C SER A 100 -0.55 18.03 -4.44
N LEU A 101 -1.73 18.66 -4.42
CA LEU A 101 -3.02 17.95 -4.28
C LEU A 101 -3.16 16.79 -5.28
N SER A 102 -2.58 16.95 -6.47
CA SER A 102 -2.52 15.94 -7.52
C SER A 102 -1.73 14.70 -7.06
N SER A 103 -0.54 14.88 -6.48
CA SER A 103 0.30 13.77 -6.00
C SER A 103 -0.36 12.96 -4.87
N THR A 104 -1.02 13.65 -3.93
CA THR A 104 -1.77 13.02 -2.84
C THR A 104 -2.97 12.24 -3.35
N LEU A 105 -3.76 12.82 -4.26
CA LEU A 105 -4.90 12.14 -4.86
C LEU A 105 -4.46 10.94 -5.70
N TYR A 106 -3.38 11.07 -6.45
CA TYR A 106 -2.79 10.00 -7.24
C TYR A 106 -2.45 8.79 -6.36
N TYR A 107 -1.73 8.98 -5.25
CA TYR A 107 -1.35 7.87 -4.36
C TYR A 107 -2.57 7.12 -3.81
N ARG A 108 -3.64 7.84 -3.44
CA ARG A 108 -4.90 7.23 -2.97
C ARG A 108 -5.61 6.44 -4.06
N LEU A 109 -5.72 7.00 -5.26
CA LEU A 109 -6.30 6.29 -6.41
C LEU A 109 -5.48 5.06 -6.81
N ALA A 110 -4.15 5.19 -6.82
CA ALA A 110 -3.24 4.08 -7.09
C ALA A 110 -3.39 2.97 -6.04
N THR A 111 -3.47 3.33 -4.76
CA THR A 111 -3.73 2.35 -3.68
C THR A 111 -5.03 1.61 -3.91
N LYS A 112 -6.13 2.31 -4.21
CA LYS A 112 -7.43 1.69 -4.51
C LYS A 112 -7.36 0.78 -5.74
N PHE A 113 -6.76 1.26 -6.82
CA PHE A 113 -6.61 0.51 -8.06
C PHE A 113 -5.81 -0.79 -7.84
N ILE A 114 -4.68 -0.69 -7.15
CA ILE A 114 -3.82 -1.83 -6.84
C ILE A 114 -4.56 -2.83 -5.95
N ASP A 115 -5.27 -2.38 -4.91
CA ASP A 115 -6.06 -3.26 -4.04
C ASP A 115 -7.12 -4.04 -4.83
N ASP A 116 -7.89 -3.35 -5.68
CA ASP A 116 -8.90 -3.99 -6.52
C ASP A 116 -8.29 -5.01 -7.47
N LYS A 117 -7.14 -4.68 -8.05
CA LYS A 117 -6.44 -5.56 -8.98
C LYS A 117 -5.86 -6.79 -8.27
N ILE A 118 -5.24 -6.61 -7.11
CA ILE A 118 -4.78 -7.73 -6.28
C ILE A 118 -5.93 -8.68 -6.02
N LEU A 119 -7.04 -8.16 -5.49
CA LEU A 119 -8.21 -8.98 -5.16
C LEU A 119 -8.80 -9.65 -6.40
N ASN A 120 -8.83 -8.98 -7.55
CA ASN A 120 -9.28 -9.59 -8.80
C ASN A 120 -8.39 -10.76 -9.21
N GLU A 121 -7.07 -10.60 -9.24
CA GLU A 121 -6.14 -11.65 -9.66
C GLU A 121 -6.17 -12.86 -8.72
N VAL A 122 -6.05 -12.65 -7.41
CA VAL A 122 -5.98 -13.76 -6.43
C VAL A 122 -7.28 -14.54 -6.31
N ASN A 123 -8.42 -13.93 -6.62
CA ASN A 123 -9.72 -14.60 -6.62
C ASN A 123 -10.09 -15.20 -7.98
N SER A 124 -9.51 -14.72 -9.08
CA SER A 124 -9.77 -15.26 -10.42
C SER A 124 -8.96 -16.50 -10.73
N PHE A 125 -7.83 -16.71 -10.03
CA PHE A 125 -6.95 -17.83 -10.28
C PHE A 125 -6.62 -18.63 -9.01
N ASP A 126 -7.19 -19.84 -8.90
CA ASP A 126 -7.08 -20.67 -7.70
C ASP A 126 -5.66 -21.17 -7.39
N GLU A 127 -4.76 -21.22 -8.38
CA GLU A 127 -3.38 -21.63 -8.14
C GLU A 127 -2.47 -20.45 -7.72
N LEU A 128 -2.97 -19.21 -7.81
CA LEU A 128 -2.25 -18.02 -7.40
C LEU A 128 -2.25 -17.91 -5.87
N ARG A 129 -1.20 -18.43 -5.24
CA ARG A 129 -1.00 -18.43 -3.78
C ARG A 129 0.32 -17.80 -3.34
N GLN A 130 1.10 -17.26 -4.27
CA GLN A 130 2.31 -16.49 -3.99
C GLN A 130 2.08 -15.04 -4.40
N VAL A 131 2.18 -14.12 -3.44
CA VAL A 131 2.06 -12.69 -3.68
C VAL A 131 3.35 -12.03 -3.23
N VAL A 132 4.00 -11.29 -4.10
CA VAL A 132 5.22 -10.54 -3.79
C VAL A 132 4.85 -9.06 -3.75
N LEU A 133 5.04 -8.43 -2.58
CA LEU A 133 4.84 -7.00 -2.38
C LEU A 133 6.21 -6.33 -2.33
N LEU A 134 6.46 -5.42 -3.27
CA LEU A 134 7.63 -4.56 -3.35
C LEU A 134 7.25 -3.20 -2.75
N THR A 135 7.63 -2.94 -1.50
CA THR A 135 7.02 -1.89 -0.66
C THR A 135 8.02 -0.95 0.02
N ASP A 136 7.49 0.10 0.65
CA ASP A 136 8.23 1.00 1.54
C ASP A 136 8.48 0.41 2.94
N GLY A 137 7.94 -0.78 3.24
CA GLY A 137 8.02 -1.46 4.54
C GLY A 137 6.89 -1.13 5.51
N MET A 138 5.98 -0.21 5.16
CA MET A 138 4.78 0.13 5.95
C MET A 138 3.47 -0.40 5.34
N ASP A 139 3.53 -1.33 4.36
CA ASP A 139 2.33 -1.85 3.71
C ASP A 139 1.48 -2.71 4.67
N THR A 140 0.19 -2.39 4.76
CA THR A 140 -0.81 -3.00 5.64
C THR A 140 -1.71 -4.01 4.92
N ARG A 141 -1.60 -4.17 3.60
CA ARG A 141 -2.37 -5.13 2.79
C ARG A 141 -2.36 -6.55 3.32
N PRO A 142 -1.25 -7.09 3.86
CA PRO A 142 -1.26 -8.42 4.46
C PRO A 142 -2.35 -8.57 5.54
N TYR A 143 -2.63 -7.50 6.28
CA TYR A 143 -3.55 -7.51 7.41
C TYR A 143 -4.97 -7.06 7.05
N ARG A 144 -5.13 -6.17 6.05
CA ARG A 144 -6.45 -5.57 5.72
C ARG A 144 -7.14 -6.17 4.49
N LEU A 145 -6.42 -6.86 3.59
CA LEU A 145 -7.03 -7.51 2.44
C LEU A 145 -7.48 -8.95 2.77
N ASN A 146 -8.57 -9.38 2.14
CA ASN A 146 -9.11 -10.73 2.28
C ASN A 146 -8.40 -11.70 1.32
N TRP A 147 -7.32 -12.31 1.81
CA TRP A 147 -6.53 -13.25 1.03
C TRP A 147 -7.17 -14.64 0.94
N PRO A 148 -7.07 -15.33 -0.22
CA PRO A 148 -7.41 -16.74 -0.32
C PRO A 148 -6.62 -17.60 0.67
N ARG A 149 -7.19 -18.74 1.07
CA ARG A 149 -6.52 -19.67 2.00
C ARG A 149 -5.18 -20.13 1.41
N TYR A 150 -4.18 -20.26 2.29
CA TYR A 150 -2.84 -20.70 1.96
C TYR A 150 -2.03 -19.73 1.10
N THR A 151 -2.41 -18.45 1.08
CA THR A 151 -1.60 -17.40 0.46
C THR A 151 -0.34 -17.12 1.26
N VAL A 152 0.81 -17.13 0.60
CA VAL A 152 2.09 -16.68 1.13
C VAL A 152 2.41 -15.32 0.52
N ILE A 153 2.60 -14.33 1.39
CA ILE A 153 2.91 -12.96 1.04
C ILE A 153 4.40 -12.73 1.31
N TYR A 154 5.17 -12.55 0.25
CA TYR A 154 6.58 -12.19 0.31
C TYR A 154 6.67 -10.67 0.29
N ASP A 155 7.03 -10.08 1.42
CA ASP A 155 7.27 -8.64 1.50
C ASP A 155 8.76 -8.38 1.23
N ILE A 156 9.03 -7.48 0.28
CA ILE A 156 10.38 -7.04 -0.09
C ILE A 156 10.43 -5.54 0.09
N SER A 157 11.16 -5.10 1.12
CA SER A 157 11.19 -3.71 1.54
C SER A 157 12.45 -3.40 2.35
N PRO A 158 12.67 -2.13 2.74
CA PRO A 158 13.75 -1.79 3.67
C PRO A 158 13.59 -2.47 5.04
N GLU A 159 14.63 -3.16 5.50
CA GLU A 159 14.59 -4.00 6.72
C GLU A 159 14.25 -3.19 7.98
N ALA A 160 14.85 -2.01 8.13
CA ALA A 160 14.67 -1.18 9.33
C ALA A 160 13.23 -0.66 9.44
N ILE A 161 12.64 -0.22 8.32
CA ILE A 161 11.27 0.29 8.27
C ILE A 161 10.29 -0.84 8.52
N PHE A 162 10.48 -2.00 7.88
CA PHE A 162 9.64 -3.17 8.08
C PHE A 162 9.60 -3.62 9.54
N LYS A 163 10.77 -3.72 10.20
CA LYS A 163 10.83 -4.17 11.61
C LYS A 163 10.04 -3.27 12.55
N GLU A 164 10.19 -1.96 12.40
CA GLU A 164 9.47 -0.99 13.22
C GLU A 164 7.96 -1.02 12.95
N ALA A 165 7.58 -1.04 11.66
CA ALA A 165 6.18 -1.13 11.26
C ALA A 165 5.53 -2.44 11.74
N HIS A 166 6.21 -3.57 11.59
CA HIS A 166 5.74 -4.88 12.01
C HIS A 166 5.50 -4.94 13.51
N LYS A 167 6.40 -4.37 14.31
CA LYS A 167 6.22 -4.26 15.76
C LYS A 167 4.97 -3.44 16.11
N LYS A 168 4.81 -2.25 15.52
CA LYS A 168 3.63 -1.39 15.73
C LYS A 168 2.33 -2.09 15.33
N LEU A 169 2.35 -2.82 14.23
CA LEU A 169 1.20 -3.61 13.76
C LEU A 169 0.84 -4.71 14.77
N GLN A 170 1.83 -5.44 15.30
CA GLN A 170 1.60 -6.43 16.36
C GLN A 170 1.02 -5.78 17.62
N ASP A 171 1.58 -4.65 18.06
CA ASP A 171 1.13 -3.91 19.25
C ASP A 171 -0.30 -3.36 19.08
N SER A 172 -0.69 -2.97 17.86
CA SER A 172 -2.06 -2.55 17.53
C SER A 172 -3.08 -3.70 17.48
N GLY A 173 -2.62 -4.95 17.56
CA GLY A 173 -3.46 -6.14 17.43
C GLY A 173 -3.82 -6.50 15.99
N ALA A 174 -3.03 -6.05 15.00
CA ALA A 174 -3.18 -6.47 13.61
C ALA A 174 -3.01 -7.98 13.50
N LYS A 175 -3.95 -8.65 12.81
CA LYS A 175 -3.97 -10.10 12.68
C LYS A 175 -4.01 -10.50 11.23
N LEU A 176 -3.02 -11.28 10.82
CA LEU A 176 -3.05 -11.99 9.55
C LEU A 176 -4.13 -13.08 9.61
N SER A 177 -4.76 -13.38 8.48
CA SER A 177 -5.62 -14.56 8.35
C SER A 177 -4.86 -15.82 8.78
N LYS A 178 -5.50 -16.69 9.56
CA LYS A 178 -4.88 -17.91 10.13
C LYS A 178 -4.31 -18.86 9.07
N THR A 179 -4.75 -18.72 7.82
CA THR A 179 -4.32 -19.55 6.70
C THR A 179 -3.32 -18.86 5.79
N CYS A 180 -2.86 -17.66 6.15
CA CYS A 180 -1.89 -16.91 5.35
C CYS A 180 -0.59 -16.75 6.13
N MET A 181 0.49 -16.52 5.41
CA MET A 181 1.82 -16.25 5.98
C MET A 181 2.41 -15.01 5.34
N ILE A 182 3.09 -14.20 6.14
CA ILE A 182 3.92 -13.09 5.66
C ILE A 182 5.39 -13.46 5.87
N VAL A 183 6.21 -13.24 4.84
CA VAL A 183 7.64 -13.51 4.87
C VAL A 183 8.38 -12.29 4.33
N HIS A 184 9.02 -11.54 5.24
CA HIS A 184 9.80 -10.37 4.86
C HIS A 184 11.19 -10.74 4.35
N THR A 185 11.67 -10.05 3.33
CA THR A 185 13.03 -10.10 2.78
C THR A 185 13.55 -8.69 2.51
N SER A 186 14.62 -8.30 3.20
CA SER A 186 15.33 -7.04 2.96
C SER A 186 15.68 -6.83 1.49
N MET A 187 15.35 -5.63 0.97
CA MET A 187 15.70 -5.21 -0.39
C MET A 187 17.20 -4.91 -0.54
N GLU A 188 17.90 -4.63 0.56
CA GLU A 188 19.31 -4.28 0.59
C GLU A 188 20.24 -5.50 0.36
N LEU A 189 19.70 -6.72 0.37
CA LEU A 189 20.46 -7.95 0.17
C LEU A 189 20.71 -8.26 -1.31
N SER A 190 21.94 -8.68 -1.62
CA SER A 190 22.42 -8.83 -3.00
C SER A 190 21.91 -10.08 -3.73
N ASP A 191 21.43 -11.12 -3.01
CA ASP A 191 20.98 -12.38 -3.60
C ASP A 191 19.54 -12.69 -3.22
N LEU A 192 18.62 -11.87 -3.74
CA LEU A 192 17.18 -12.03 -3.53
C LEU A 192 16.69 -13.41 -4.01
N HIS A 193 17.34 -14.00 -5.03
CA HIS A 193 16.93 -15.30 -5.59
C HIS A 193 17.12 -16.45 -4.65
N MET A 194 18.33 -16.59 -4.11
CA MET A 194 18.59 -17.56 -3.08
C MET A 194 17.68 -17.35 -1.86
N LEU A 195 17.47 -16.10 -1.44
CA LEU A 195 16.71 -15.79 -0.22
C LEU A 195 15.22 -16.12 -0.34
N LEU A 196 14.57 -15.70 -1.44
CA LEU A 196 13.16 -16.02 -1.69
C LEU A 196 12.97 -17.53 -1.84
N SER A 197 13.86 -18.21 -2.57
CA SER A 197 13.81 -19.66 -2.74
C SER A 197 13.95 -20.41 -1.41
N ARG A 198 14.89 -19.99 -0.54
CA ARG A 198 15.04 -20.56 0.82
C ARG A 198 13.82 -20.32 1.70
N LYS A 199 13.09 -19.24 1.44
CA LYS A 199 11.82 -18.88 2.08
C LYS A 199 10.61 -19.54 1.43
N GLY A 200 10.82 -20.46 0.48
CA GLY A 200 9.79 -21.30 -0.12
C GLY A 200 9.13 -20.71 -1.36
N PHE A 201 9.59 -19.56 -1.86
CA PHE A 201 9.12 -19.06 -3.15
C PHE A 201 9.51 -20.04 -4.26
N SER A 202 8.60 -20.29 -5.20
CA SER A 202 8.81 -21.17 -6.33
C SER A 202 8.47 -20.46 -7.63
N GLY A 203 9.48 -20.27 -8.49
CA GLY A 203 9.30 -19.73 -9.84
C GLY A 203 8.55 -20.67 -10.80
N TYR A 204 8.30 -21.91 -10.38
CA TYR A 204 7.50 -22.88 -11.15
C TYR A 204 6.00 -22.79 -10.83
N LYS A 205 5.60 -21.91 -9.90
CA LYS A 205 4.21 -21.70 -9.50
C LYS A 205 3.78 -20.28 -9.86
N PRO A 206 2.48 -20.06 -10.10
CA PRO A 206 1.95 -18.72 -10.32
C PRO A 206 2.29 -17.76 -9.18
N SER A 207 2.61 -16.52 -9.55
CA SER A 207 2.92 -15.45 -8.61
C SER A 207 2.35 -14.12 -9.08
N LEU A 208 1.94 -13.27 -8.13
CA LEU A 208 1.50 -11.91 -8.38
C LEU A 208 2.54 -10.97 -7.79
N TRP A 209 3.05 -10.06 -8.60
CA TRP A 209 4.05 -9.07 -8.20
C TRP A 209 3.41 -7.69 -8.12
N VAL A 210 3.57 -7.03 -6.99
CA VAL A 210 2.94 -5.74 -6.71
C VAL A 210 4.01 -4.73 -6.35
N LEU A 211 4.03 -3.57 -7.02
CA LEU A 211 4.97 -2.48 -6.74
C LEU A 211 4.23 -1.21 -6.31
N GLN A 212 4.48 -0.77 -5.08
CA GLN A 212 4.05 0.54 -4.60
C GLN A 212 4.92 0.99 -3.43
N GLY A 213 5.51 2.18 -3.54
CA GLY A 213 6.29 2.79 -2.47
C GLY A 213 7.72 2.28 -2.31
N LEU A 214 8.16 1.25 -3.05
CA LEU A 214 9.56 0.81 -3.02
C LEU A 214 10.50 2.00 -3.34
N PRO A 215 11.51 2.29 -2.50
CA PRO A 215 12.33 3.50 -2.63
C PRO A 215 13.36 3.34 -3.76
N LEU A 216 12.88 3.50 -5.00
CA LEU A 216 13.69 3.50 -6.21
C LEU A 216 14.02 4.94 -6.61
N THR A 217 15.31 5.23 -6.74
CA THR A 217 15.84 6.55 -7.05
C THR A 217 16.35 6.67 -8.49
N THR A 218 16.61 5.55 -9.17
CA THR A 218 17.15 5.53 -10.53
C THR A 218 16.42 4.55 -11.45
N LEU A 219 16.51 4.79 -12.77
CA LEU A 219 15.94 3.90 -13.78
C LEU A 219 16.63 2.54 -13.76
N ALA A 220 17.94 2.52 -13.51
CA ALA A 220 18.71 1.29 -13.37
C ALA A 220 18.21 0.41 -12.21
N GLU A 221 17.82 1.01 -11.07
CA GLU A 221 17.22 0.26 -9.96
C GLU A 221 15.86 -0.34 -10.36
N PHE A 222 15.03 0.41 -11.08
CA PHE A 222 13.74 -0.09 -11.57
C PHE A 222 13.90 -1.20 -12.62
N GLU A 223 14.80 -1.03 -13.59
CA GLU A 223 15.13 -2.06 -14.58
C GLU A 223 15.69 -3.32 -13.90
N ASN A 224 16.51 -3.16 -12.86
CA ASN A 224 17.00 -4.28 -12.08
C ASN A 224 15.87 -5.04 -11.37
N ILE A 225 14.88 -4.33 -10.82
CA ILE A 225 13.67 -4.96 -10.25
C ILE A 225 12.89 -5.72 -11.32
N LEU A 226 12.68 -5.14 -12.51
CA LEU A 226 11.98 -5.83 -13.59
C LEU A 226 12.74 -7.07 -14.09
N SER A 227 14.07 -6.96 -14.25
CA SER A 227 14.94 -8.09 -14.59
C SER A 227 14.86 -9.19 -13.54
N THR A 228 14.91 -8.80 -12.27
CA THR A 228 14.75 -9.67 -11.12
C THR A 228 13.41 -10.41 -11.22
N VAL A 229 12.27 -9.71 -11.27
CA VAL A 229 10.93 -10.29 -11.43
C VAL A 229 10.88 -11.26 -12.61
N SER A 230 11.40 -10.85 -13.78
CA SER A 230 11.40 -11.67 -14.99
C SER A 230 12.22 -12.96 -14.85
N SER A 231 13.25 -12.97 -13.99
CA SER A 231 14.05 -14.17 -13.72
C SER A 231 13.35 -15.16 -12.78
N PHE A 232 12.43 -14.69 -11.94
CA PHE A 232 11.69 -15.51 -10.98
C PHE A 232 10.36 -16.02 -11.50
N ALA A 233 9.62 -15.15 -12.17
CA ALA A 233 8.22 -15.38 -12.46
C ALA A 233 8.07 -16.30 -13.68
N MET A 234 7.23 -17.33 -13.57
CA MET A 234 6.83 -18.08 -14.75
C MET A 234 6.04 -17.20 -15.73
N LYS A 235 6.04 -17.60 -17.00
CA LYS A 235 5.27 -16.92 -18.04
C LYS A 235 3.80 -16.74 -17.62
N GLY A 236 3.28 -15.53 -17.80
CA GLY A 236 1.88 -15.19 -17.50
C GLY A 236 1.62 -14.69 -16.08
N CYS A 237 2.64 -14.60 -15.22
CA CYS A 237 2.51 -13.96 -13.92
C CYS A 237 2.22 -12.45 -14.06
N PRO A 238 1.19 -11.90 -13.40
CA PRO A 238 0.91 -10.48 -13.42
C PRO A 238 1.93 -9.67 -12.60
N PHE A 239 2.29 -8.51 -13.13
CA PHE A 239 3.02 -7.45 -12.44
C PHE A 239 2.16 -6.18 -12.45
N ILE A 240 1.86 -5.62 -11.27
CA ILE A 240 0.93 -4.52 -11.10
C ILE A 240 1.58 -3.49 -10.18
N GLY A 241 1.51 -2.21 -10.51
CA GLY A 241 2.08 -1.22 -9.61
C GLY A 241 2.23 0.15 -10.22
N GLU A 242 2.86 1.01 -9.43
CA GLU A 242 3.20 2.37 -9.82
C GLU A 242 4.53 2.39 -10.55
N PHE A 243 4.59 3.17 -11.64
CA PHE A 243 5.87 3.55 -12.22
C PHE A 243 6.49 4.65 -11.35
N PRO A 244 7.77 4.54 -10.92
CA PRO A 244 8.37 5.53 -10.05
C PRO A 244 8.37 6.93 -10.71
N GLY A 245 7.61 7.86 -10.13
CA GLY A 245 7.38 9.21 -10.67
C GLY A 245 8.67 9.98 -11.01
N LEU A 246 9.71 9.79 -10.20
CA LEU A 246 11.03 10.42 -10.35
C LEU A 246 11.71 10.06 -11.69
N LEU A 247 11.31 8.94 -12.31
CA LEU A 247 11.91 8.44 -13.55
C LEU A 247 11.25 9.02 -14.82
N LEU A 248 10.13 9.72 -14.69
CA LEU A 248 9.45 10.35 -15.83
C LEU A 248 10.17 11.61 -16.35
N GLY A 249 11.08 12.19 -15.56
CA GLY A 249 11.68 13.50 -15.85
C GLY A 249 10.63 14.61 -16.03
N ASP A 250 11.05 15.83 -16.36
CA ASP A 250 10.15 16.98 -16.62
C ASP A 250 9.23 16.79 -17.86
N LYS A 251 9.18 15.60 -18.45
CA LYS A 251 8.49 15.33 -19.73
C LYS A 251 6.97 15.20 -19.61
N PHE A 252 6.42 15.35 -18.41
CA PHE A 252 4.98 15.39 -18.15
C PHE A 252 4.51 16.74 -17.56
N GLU A 253 5.17 17.86 -17.91
CA GLU A 253 4.51 19.16 -17.81
C GLU A 253 3.34 19.22 -18.81
N ASP A 254 2.14 19.20 -18.25
CA ASP A 254 0.85 19.69 -18.75
C ASP A 254 0.79 20.12 -20.24
N LYS A 255 0.51 19.13 -21.11
CA LYS A 255 -0.20 19.42 -22.38
C LYS A 255 -1.67 19.82 -22.18
N ALA A 256 -2.16 19.89 -20.94
CA ALA A 256 -3.51 20.35 -20.61
C ALA A 256 -3.63 21.89 -20.49
N SER A 257 -2.53 22.63 -20.56
CA SER A 257 -2.48 24.09 -20.37
C SER A 257 -2.38 24.90 -21.66
N SER A 258 -2.98 24.44 -22.76
CA SER A 258 -3.19 25.32 -23.93
C SER A 258 -4.63 25.84 -23.92
N PRO A 259 -4.87 27.14 -23.62
CA PRO A 259 -6.21 27.69 -23.68
C PRO A 259 -6.61 27.86 -25.15
N MET A 260 -7.37 26.90 -25.69
CA MET A 260 -8.18 27.12 -26.88
C MET A 260 -9.39 27.98 -26.52
N HIS A 261 -9.18 29.27 -26.30
CA HIS A 261 -10.24 30.28 -26.29
C HIS A 261 -9.73 31.59 -26.88
N SER A 262 -9.95 31.79 -28.19
CA SER A 262 -10.32 33.05 -28.86
C SER A 262 -9.92 33.06 -30.34
N ALA A 263 -10.73 32.44 -31.22
CA ALA A 263 -10.62 32.65 -32.66
C ALA A 263 -11.94 32.46 -33.44
N TRP A 264 -13.09 32.65 -32.79
CA TRP A 264 -14.39 32.67 -33.48
C TRP A 264 -15.23 33.86 -33.02
N LEU A 265 -14.75 35.07 -33.30
CA LEU A 265 -15.55 36.27 -33.51
C LEU A 265 -14.71 37.27 -34.32
N ARG A 266 -14.71 37.08 -35.64
CA ARG A 266 -14.69 38.15 -36.65
C ARG A 266 -14.97 37.58 -38.03
#